data_AF-A0A1E3ICQ5-F1
#
_entry.id   AF-A0A1E3ICQ5-F1
#
_cell.length_a   1.000
_cell.length_b   1.000
_cell.length_c   1.000
_cell.angle_alpha   90.00
_cell.angle_beta   90.00
_cell.angle_gamma   90.00
#
_symmetry.space_group_name_H-M   'P 1'
#
loop_
_entity.id
_entity.type
_entity.pdbx_description
1 polymer ?
#
loop_
_entity_poly.entity_id
_entity_poly.type
_entity_poly.pdbx_seq_one_letter_code
_entity_poly.pdbx_strand_id
1 'polypeptide(L)'
;MSAYMSDSDDSHAQPPLACPLVSPTISEGKFPTHEGPVTVTEVEIGLSKIPIKFVFAPSDIPLAISAPHVFMHGLLADGELHGPFSPNASQETLPRIVEKSDPQDEKNAFSSAPKQDYHIGGLRKLYVNASLSHGRVWDAFNGKLQKYLKRNMFVEESVIIKMTDPQRFPREASHGMFTCWEARKAVFQECEFYSKYLKKLQGEIVPRSYGLWGGRLKLGDEDEEGLWCEVWTMILEDCGPPVNVATLTDDERNEIVTLYRKLHRHGVLHGDPDPRHWRLHPEGGFRLIDFDSATMLPRGRKATMAMEDEIELVKNHLIEEDDVWYI
;
A
#
# COMPACT_ATOMS: atom_id res chain seq x y z
N MET A 1 -53.82 31.14 -15.48
CA MET A 1 -52.66 31.12 -16.39
C MET A 1 -51.51 31.86 -15.73
N SER A 2 -50.62 31.12 -15.07
CA SER A 2 -49.26 31.49 -14.60
C SER A 2 -48.79 30.29 -13.75
N ALA A 3 -48.03 29.33 -14.31
CA ALA A 3 -46.57 29.23 -14.29
C ALA A 3 -45.99 29.01 -12.87
N TYR A 4 -45.47 27.81 -12.60
CA TYR A 4 -44.22 27.59 -11.86
C TYR A 4 -43.64 26.20 -12.19
N MET A 5 -42.39 26.21 -12.67
CA MET A 5 -41.52 25.06 -12.92
C MET A 5 -40.91 24.60 -11.59
N SER A 6 -40.66 23.30 -11.44
CA SER A 6 -39.65 22.80 -10.50
C SER A 6 -38.90 21.65 -11.17
N ASP A 7 -37.70 21.97 -11.69
CA ASP A 7 -36.67 21.00 -12.03
C ASP A 7 -36.11 20.42 -10.72
N SER A 8 -36.07 19.10 -10.66
CA SER A 8 -35.42 18.32 -9.60
C SER A 8 -33.95 18.17 -9.93
N ASP A 9 -33.10 18.90 -9.22
CA ASP A 9 -31.64 18.82 -9.30
C ASP A 9 -31.15 17.89 -8.17
N ASP A 10 -30.91 16.64 -8.54
CA ASP A 10 -30.48 15.56 -7.65
C ASP A 10 -28.95 15.56 -7.59
N SER A 11 -28.40 16.31 -6.62
CA SER A 11 -26.96 16.39 -6.38
C SER A 11 -26.55 15.42 -5.28
N HIS A 12 -26.04 14.26 -5.69
CA HIS A 12 -25.27 13.37 -4.82
C HIS A 12 -24.09 14.15 -4.22
N ALA A 13 -24.15 14.38 -2.91
CA ALA A 13 -23.07 15.00 -2.15
C ALA A 13 -21.81 14.13 -2.22
N GLN A 14 -20.74 14.67 -2.82
CA GLN A 14 -19.40 14.07 -2.78
C GLN A 14 -18.90 14.03 -1.33
N PRO A 15 -18.17 12.98 -0.91
CA PRO A 15 -17.48 12.98 0.37
C PRO A 15 -16.46 14.14 0.42
N PRO A 16 -16.15 14.65 1.62
CA PRO A 16 -15.23 15.78 1.78
C PRO A 16 -13.88 15.46 1.12
N LEU A 17 -13.44 16.38 0.26
CA LEU A 17 -12.13 16.33 -0.38
C LEU A 17 -11.05 16.26 0.71
N ALA A 18 -10.32 15.15 0.75
CA ALA A 18 -9.04 15.08 1.46
C ALA A 18 -8.21 16.31 1.11
N CYS A 19 -7.63 16.96 2.12
CA CYS A 19 -6.79 18.14 1.95
C CYS A 19 -5.88 17.95 0.74
N PRO A 20 -5.93 18.83 -0.28
CA PRO A 20 -4.94 18.82 -1.32
C PRO A 20 -3.59 18.89 -0.63
N LEU A 21 -2.65 18.01 -0.99
CA LEU A 21 -1.23 18.30 -0.79
C LEU A 21 -1.05 19.75 -1.21
N VAL A 22 -0.72 20.62 -0.26
CA VAL A 22 -0.55 22.05 -0.51
C VAL A 22 0.44 22.14 -1.65
N SER A 23 -0.09 22.39 -2.84
CA SER A 23 0.72 22.62 -4.01
C SER A 23 1.36 23.97 -3.73
N PRO A 24 2.69 24.05 -3.56
CA PRO A 24 3.32 25.37 -3.53
C PRO A 24 2.89 26.06 -4.82
N THR A 25 2.54 27.34 -4.74
CA THR A 25 2.27 28.17 -5.91
C THR A 25 3.54 28.16 -6.76
N ILE A 26 3.60 27.25 -7.72
CA ILE A 26 4.69 27.12 -8.68
C ILE A 26 4.49 28.28 -9.64
N SER A 27 5.31 29.32 -9.48
CA SER A 27 5.62 30.24 -10.57
C SER A 27 6.00 29.40 -11.79
N GLU A 28 5.65 29.86 -13.00
CA GLU A 28 5.97 29.22 -14.30
C GLU A 28 7.49 29.08 -14.54
N GLY A 29 8.16 28.31 -13.69
CA GLY A 29 9.52 27.86 -13.83
C GLY A 29 9.50 26.56 -14.60
N LYS A 30 10.35 26.49 -15.63
CA LYS A 30 10.66 25.24 -16.35
C LYS A 30 10.75 24.09 -15.35
N PHE A 31 9.85 23.11 -15.49
CA PHE A 31 9.98 21.85 -14.77
C PHE A 31 11.39 21.31 -15.01
N PRO A 32 12.14 20.95 -13.96
CA PRO A 32 13.40 20.26 -14.17
C PRO A 32 13.12 19.08 -15.08
N THR A 33 13.92 18.93 -16.14
CA THR A 33 13.98 17.70 -16.91
C THR A 33 14.38 16.62 -15.94
N HIS A 34 13.38 15.94 -15.35
CA HIS A 34 13.61 14.83 -14.46
C HIS A 34 14.36 13.79 -15.26
N GLU A 35 15.62 13.54 -14.87
CA GLU A 35 16.31 12.34 -15.30
C GLU A 35 15.40 11.15 -14.96
N GLY A 36 15.15 10.29 -15.95
CA GLY A 36 14.18 9.20 -15.81
C GLY A 36 14.50 8.32 -14.58
N PRO A 37 13.52 7.54 -14.08
CA PRO A 37 13.73 6.68 -12.93
C PRO A 37 14.93 5.75 -13.19
N VAL A 38 15.78 5.60 -12.17
CA VAL A 38 16.90 4.66 -12.20
C VAL A 38 16.38 3.29 -12.60
N THR A 39 17.02 2.63 -13.56
CA THR A 39 16.64 1.28 -13.98
C THR A 39 17.38 0.23 -13.17
N VAL A 40 16.69 -0.85 -12.81
CA VAL A 40 17.25 -2.02 -12.15
C VAL A 40 16.74 -3.28 -12.82
N THR A 41 17.56 -4.33 -12.83
CA THR A 41 17.12 -5.68 -13.18
C THR A 41 16.44 -6.35 -11.99
N GLU A 42 15.67 -7.41 -12.23
CA GLU A 42 14.92 -8.12 -11.18
C GLU A 42 15.80 -8.62 -10.03
N VAL A 43 17.00 -9.11 -10.34
CA VAL A 43 17.96 -9.62 -9.34
C VAL A 43 18.60 -8.54 -8.48
N GLU A 44 18.48 -7.26 -8.87
CA GLU A 44 19.03 -6.11 -8.15
C GLU A 44 18.02 -5.47 -7.18
N ILE A 45 16.74 -5.85 -7.23
CA ILE A 45 15.66 -5.24 -6.45
C ILE A 45 15.85 -5.45 -4.95
N GLY A 46 16.36 -6.61 -4.54
CA GLY A 46 16.28 -7.04 -3.15
C GLY A 46 17.50 -7.77 -2.63
N LEU A 47 17.53 -7.85 -1.30
CA LEU A 47 18.61 -8.51 -0.56
C LEU A 47 18.44 -10.05 -0.52
N SER A 48 17.22 -10.55 -0.79
CA SER A 48 17.00 -11.99 -0.92
C SER A 48 17.55 -12.47 -2.26
N LYS A 49 18.36 -13.53 -2.19
CA LYS A 49 18.85 -14.24 -3.37
C LYS A 49 17.82 -15.20 -3.95
N ILE A 50 16.74 -15.48 -3.21
CA ILE A 50 15.69 -16.41 -3.60
C ILE A 50 14.42 -15.60 -3.85
N PRO A 51 13.88 -15.59 -5.08
CA PRO A 51 12.61 -14.95 -5.36
C PRO A 51 11.46 -15.68 -4.65
N ILE A 52 10.37 -14.96 -4.40
CA ILE A 52 9.12 -15.59 -4.00
C ILE A 52 8.35 -15.98 -5.26
N LYS A 53 7.84 -17.22 -5.31
CA LYS A 53 6.95 -17.63 -6.39
C LYS A 53 5.61 -16.93 -6.19
N PHE A 54 5.17 -16.20 -7.20
CA PHE A 54 3.92 -15.47 -7.22
C PHE A 54 2.89 -16.27 -8.02
N VAL A 55 1.73 -16.53 -7.41
CA VAL A 55 0.68 -17.37 -7.99
C VAL A 55 -0.69 -16.77 -7.74
N PHE A 56 -1.52 -16.70 -8.78
CA PHE A 56 -2.93 -16.43 -8.59
C PHE A 56 -3.65 -17.71 -8.18
N ALA A 57 -4.46 -17.63 -7.13
CA ALA A 57 -5.42 -18.68 -6.88
C ALA A 57 -6.40 -18.72 -8.06
N PRO A 58 -6.84 -19.93 -8.47
CA PRO A 58 -7.92 -20.05 -9.44
C PRO A 58 -9.11 -19.22 -8.96
N SER A 59 -9.53 -18.25 -9.76
CA SER A 59 -10.69 -17.41 -9.48
C SER A 59 -11.61 -17.45 -10.69
N ASP A 60 -12.87 -17.78 -10.45
CA ASP A 60 -13.92 -17.75 -11.48
C ASP A 60 -14.46 -16.33 -11.71
N ILE A 61 -13.90 -15.32 -11.02
CA ILE A 61 -14.35 -13.92 -11.08
C ILE A 61 -13.24 -13.09 -11.76
N PRO A 62 -13.37 -12.81 -13.06
CA PRO A 62 -12.56 -11.78 -13.71
C PRO A 62 -12.92 -10.42 -13.10
N LEU A 63 -11.92 -9.63 -12.71
CA LEU A 63 -12.18 -8.27 -12.24
C LEU A 63 -12.55 -7.37 -13.42
N ALA A 64 -13.62 -6.60 -13.26
CA ALA A 64 -13.98 -5.53 -14.18
C ALA A 64 -13.00 -4.36 -14.05
N ILE A 65 -12.61 -3.78 -15.19
CA ILE A 65 -11.71 -2.62 -15.26
C ILE A 65 -12.48 -1.39 -14.76
N SER A 66 -12.17 -0.92 -13.55
CA SER A 66 -12.79 0.31 -13.00
C SER A 66 -11.90 1.55 -13.13
N ALA A 67 -10.59 1.40 -13.31
CA ALA A 67 -9.66 2.51 -13.55
C ALA A 67 -8.47 2.11 -14.46
N PRO A 68 -7.76 3.07 -15.07
CA PRO A 68 -6.69 2.79 -16.05
C PRO A 68 -5.50 2.02 -15.46
N HIS A 69 -5.27 2.15 -14.15
CA HIS A 69 -4.21 1.47 -13.42
C HIS A 69 -4.68 0.20 -12.69
N VAL A 70 -5.95 -0.17 -12.79
CA VAL A 70 -6.49 -1.36 -12.10
C VAL A 70 -5.87 -2.62 -12.67
N PHE A 71 -5.30 -3.39 -11.75
CA PHE A 71 -4.63 -4.63 -11.98
C PHE A 71 -5.67 -5.72 -12.28
N MET A 72 -5.55 -6.34 -13.45
CA MET A 72 -6.51 -7.33 -13.92
C MET A 72 -6.18 -8.70 -13.33
N HIS A 73 -6.73 -8.98 -12.14
CA HIS A 73 -6.66 -10.29 -11.51
C HIS A 73 -7.15 -11.39 -12.46
N GLY A 74 -6.34 -12.44 -12.62
CA GLY A 74 -6.62 -13.55 -13.54
C GLY A 74 -6.11 -13.36 -14.98
N LEU A 75 -5.53 -12.21 -15.33
CA LEU A 75 -4.87 -12.01 -16.63
C LEU A 75 -3.35 -12.04 -16.58
N LEU A 76 -2.76 -12.16 -15.39
CA LEU A 76 -1.32 -12.26 -15.25
C LEU A 76 -0.94 -13.72 -14.98
N ALA A 77 0.09 -14.18 -15.68
CA ALA A 77 0.66 -15.49 -15.44
C ALA A 77 1.36 -15.54 -14.08
N ASP A 78 1.54 -16.77 -13.59
CA ASP A 78 2.44 -17.06 -12.48
C ASP A 78 3.85 -16.54 -12.80
N GLY A 79 4.60 -16.18 -11.76
CA GLY A 79 5.97 -15.70 -11.96
C GLY A 79 6.77 -15.60 -10.67
N GLU A 80 7.80 -14.78 -10.72
CA GLU A 80 8.73 -14.57 -9.61
C GLU A 80 8.76 -13.09 -9.23
N LEU A 81 8.77 -12.83 -7.92
CA LEU A 81 9.01 -11.51 -7.38
C LEU A 81 10.31 -11.52 -6.56
N HIS A 82 11.09 -10.46 -6.72
CA HIS A 82 12.39 -10.27 -6.08
C HIS A 82 12.29 -9.17 -5.03
N GLY A 83 13.03 -9.33 -3.93
CA GLY A 83 12.85 -8.45 -2.79
C GLY A 83 13.48 -9.00 -1.50
N PRO A 84 13.11 -8.43 -0.34
CA PRO A 84 12.41 -7.17 -0.23
C PRO A 84 13.30 -6.01 -0.74
N PHE A 85 12.69 -5.04 -1.41
CA PHE A 85 13.32 -3.77 -1.76
C PHE A 85 13.65 -2.98 -0.50
N SER A 86 14.84 -2.39 -0.48
CA SER A 86 15.30 -1.55 0.61
C SER A 86 15.60 -0.15 0.07
N PRO A 87 14.80 0.87 0.41
CA PRO A 87 15.05 2.25 0.03
C PRO A 87 16.47 2.69 0.43
N ASN A 88 17.20 3.31 -0.50
CA ASN A 88 18.46 3.98 -0.18
C ASN A 88 18.21 5.45 0.19
N ALA A 89 19.09 6.06 0.99
CA ALA A 89 18.91 7.42 1.51
C ALA A 89 18.99 8.54 0.44
N SER A 90 19.53 8.24 -0.74
CA SER A 90 19.65 9.14 -1.90
C SER A 90 18.54 8.93 -2.95
N GLN A 91 17.72 7.89 -2.81
CA GLN A 91 16.62 7.59 -3.72
C GLN A 91 15.40 8.39 -3.28
N GLU A 92 14.69 8.95 -4.26
CA GLU A 92 13.44 9.68 -4.03
C GLU A 92 12.22 8.95 -4.60
N THR A 93 12.44 7.92 -5.42
CA THR A 93 11.40 7.16 -6.12
C THR A 93 11.83 5.71 -6.31
N LEU A 94 10.85 4.85 -6.59
CA LEU A 94 11.13 3.48 -7.01
C LEU A 94 11.90 3.43 -8.33
N PRO A 95 12.87 2.52 -8.47
CA PRO A 95 13.50 2.26 -9.74
C PRO A 95 12.51 1.61 -10.71
N ARG A 96 12.80 1.68 -12.02
CA ARG A 96 12.09 0.94 -13.06
C ARG A 96 12.70 -0.44 -13.22
N ILE A 97 11.87 -1.48 -13.19
CA ILE A 97 12.32 -2.85 -13.44
C ILE A 97 12.43 -3.08 -14.94
N VAL A 98 13.62 -3.48 -15.40
CA VAL A 98 13.91 -3.78 -16.81
C VAL A 98 14.33 -5.23 -17.00
N GLU A 99 14.24 -5.70 -18.24
CA GLU A 99 14.77 -7.01 -18.63
C GLU A 99 16.27 -7.10 -18.40
N LYS A 100 16.77 -8.29 -18.07
CA LYS A 100 18.20 -8.56 -18.17
C LYS A 100 18.62 -8.41 -19.63
N SER A 101 19.63 -7.57 -19.87
CA SER A 101 20.18 -7.34 -21.22
C SER A 101 21.11 -8.46 -21.70
N ASP A 102 21.68 -9.30 -20.83
CA ASP A 102 22.51 -10.45 -21.24
C ASP A 102 22.76 -11.44 -20.06
N PRO A 103 22.60 -12.77 -20.24
CA PRO A 103 22.85 -13.77 -19.18
C PRO A 103 24.32 -13.99 -18.77
N GLN A 104 25.31 -13.31 -19.35
CA GLN A 104 26.74 -13.56 -19.04
C GLN A 104 27.28 -12.91 -17.74
N ASP A 105 26.53 -12.00 -17.10
CA ASP A 105 27.01 -11.21 -15.95
C ASP A 105 26.83 -11.87 -14.56
N GLU A 106 26.44 -13.15 -14.49
CA GLU A 106 26.16 -13.83 -13.22
C GLU A 106 27.37 -14.04 -12.29
N LYS A 107 28.60 -13.71 -12.71
CA LYS A 107 29.80 -14.12 -11.96
C LYS A 107 30.30 -13.16 -10.89
N ASN A 108 29.84 -11.91 -10.80
CA ASN A 108 30.54 -10.91 -9.97
C ASN A 108 29.69 -10.04 -9.01
N ALA A 109 28.45 -10.40 -8.70
CA ALA A 109 27.64 -9.66 -7.72
C ALA A 109 27.36 -10.48 -6.45
N PHE A 110 28.40 -10.81 -5.68
CA PHE A 110 28.26 -11.44 -4.36
C PHE A 110 28.87 -10.56 -3.27
N SER A 111 28.10 -9.58 -2.80
CA SER A 111 28.36 -8.90 -1.53
C SER A 111 27.45 -9.44 -0.43
N SER A 112 27.94 -9.42 0.80
CA SER A 112 27.36 -10.07 1.98
C SER A 112 25.95 -9.58 2.30
N ALA A 113 25.03 -10.54 2.47
CA ALA A 113 23.67 -10.29 2.91
C ALA A 113 23.66 -9.54 4.25
N PRO A 114 22.91 -8.44 4.39
CA PRO A 114 22.67 -7.83 5.69
C PRO A 114 21.94 -8.81 6.61
N LYS A 115 22.12 -8.64 7.92
CA LYS A 115 21.53 -9.48 8.96
C LYS A 115 20.03 -9.68 8.70
N GLN A 116 19.64 -10.93 8.45
CA GLN A 116 18.28 -11.33 8.11
C GLN A 116 17.26 -10.78 9.11
N ASP A 117 16.27 -10.07 8.60
CA ASP A 117 15.02 -9.86 9.32
C ASP A 117 14.29 -11.21 9.38
N TYR A 118 14.11 -11.76 10.59
CA TYR A 118 13.55 -13.10 10.79
C TYR A 118 12.14 -13.26 10.20
N HIS A 119 11.41 -12.16 10.02
CA HIS A 119 10.06 -12.17 9.44
C HIS A 119 10.05 -12.38 7.92
N ILE A 120 11.15 -12.02 7.24
CA ILE A 120 11.31 -12.09 5.79
C ILE A 120 12.12 -13.34 5.39
N GLY A 121 12.86 -13.92 6.34
CA GLY A 121 13.54 -15.19 6.14
C GLY A 121 12.57 -16.32 5.80
N GLY A 122 12.77 -16.99 4.66
CA GLY A 122 12.05 -18.21 4.31
C GLY A 122 10.70 -18.01 3.62
N LEU A 123 10.38 -16.80 3.14
CA LEU A 123 9.24 -16.62 2.21
C LEU A 123 9.50 -17.46 0.95
N ARG A 124 8.47 -18.19 0.49
CA ARG A 124 8.58 -19.08 -0.67
C ARG A 124 7.57 -18.76 -1.74
N LYS A 125 6.31 -18.62 -1.35
CA LYS A 125 5.20 -18.54 -2.30
C LYS A 125 4.13 -17.59 -1.80
N LEU A 126 3.69 -16.69 -2.67
CA LEU A 126 2.58 -15.78 -2.43
C LEU A 126 1.40 -16.22 -3.31
N TYR A 127 0.27 -16.48 -2.68
CA TYR A 127 -0.99 -16.77 -3.33
C TYR A 127 -1.88 -15.53 -3.27
N VAL A 128 -2.25 -14.97 -4.42
CA VAL A 128 -3.23 -13.88 -4.52
C VAL A 128 -4.61 -14.50 -4.71
N ASN A 129 -5.57 -14.18 -3.85
CA ASN A 129 -6.86 -14.86 -3.84
C ASN A 129 -7.98 -14.01 -4.45
N ALA A 130 -8.38 -12.93 -3.78
CA ALA A 130 -9.50 -12.09 -4.18
C ALA A 130 -9.18 -10.61 -3.99
N SER A 131 -9.73 -9.78 -4.86
CA SER A 131 -9.65 -8.33 -4.71
C SER A 131 -10.49 -7.87 -3.52
N LEU A 132 -9.94 -6.92 -2.77
CA LEU A 132 -10.58 -6.27 -1.64
C LEU A 132 -10.98 -4.84 -1.98
N SER A 133 -10.09 -4.09 -2.62
CA SER A 133 -10.33 -2.69 -2.97
C SER A 133 -9.39 -2.20 -4.07
N HIS A 134 -9.78 -1.08 -4.67
CA HIS A 134 -8.99 -0.34 -5.65
C HIS A 134 -8.72 1.07 -5.09
N GLY A 135 -7.45 1.40 -4.95
CA GLY A 135 -6.97 2.69 -4.49
C GLY A 135 -6.46 3.55 -5.66
N ARG A 136 -5.89 4.71 -5.32
CA ARG A 136 -5.29 5.63 -6.32
C ARG A 136 -3.98 5.10 -6.89
N VAL A 137 -3.22 4.38 -6.07
CA VAL A 137 -1.90 3.82 -6.43
C VAL A 137 -1.93 2.30 -6.36
N TRP A 138 -2.57 1.75 -5.34
CA TRP A 138 -2.59 0.33 -5.02
C TRP A 138 -3.93 -0.31 -5.32
N ASP A 139 -3.88 -1.53 -5.83
CA ASP A 139 -4.98 -2.48 -5.69
C ASP A 139 -4.68 -3.41 -4.52
N ALA A 140 -5.67 -3.64 -3.67
CA ALA A 140 -5.53 -4.49 -2.50
C ALA A 140 -6.24 -5.84 -2.72
N PHE A 141 -5.56 -6.90 -2.31
CA PHE A 141 -6.03 -8.27 -2.38
C PHE A 141 -5.85 -8.97 -1.03
N ASN A 142 -6.68 -9.96 -0.74
CA ASN A 142 -6.33 -10.95 0.26
C ASN A 142 -5.51 -12.06 -0.38
N GLY A 143 -4.73 -12.75 0.43
CA GLY A 143 -3.88 -13.83 -0.06
C GLY A 143 -3.35 -14.71 1.05
N LYS A 144 -2.47 -15.63 0.66
CA LYS A 144 -1.72 -16.48 1.58
C LYS A 144 -0.24 -16.41 1.29
N LEU A 145 0.57 -16.31 2.34
CA LEU A 145 2.01 -16.32 2.26
C LEU A 145 2.57 -17.61 2.85
N GLN A 146 3.25 -18.39 2.02
CA GLN A 146 3.92 -19.62 2.44
C GLN A 146 5.34 -19.34 2.92
N LYS A 147 5.65 -19.78 4.14
CA LYS A 147 6.92 -19.53 4.84
C LYS A 147 7.53 -20.81 5.38
N TYR A 148 8.85 -20.96 5.29
CA TYR A 148 9.54 -22.09 5.93
C TYR A 148 9.58 -21.92 7.45
N LEU A 149 9.11 -22.94 8.18
CA LEU A 149 9.26 -23.02 9.64
C LEU A 149 10.55 -23.77 10.02
N LYS A 150 10.79 -24.92 9.38
CA LYS A 150 11.98 -25.78 9.50
C LYS A 150 12.19 -26.53 8.17
N ARG A 151 13.32 -27.26 8.00
CA ARG A 151 13.58 -28.06 6.79
C ARG A 151 12.34 -28.89 6.41
N ASN A 152 11.81 -28.65 5.21
CA ASN A 152 10.61 -29.30 4.63
C ASN A 152 9.27 -29.07 5.35
N MET A 153 9.19 -28.12 6.29
CA MET A 153 7.93 -27.70 6.90
C MET A 153 7.62 -26.25 6.53
N PHE A 154 6.42 -26.03 6.02
CA PHE A 154 5.91 -24.70 5.71
C PHE A 154 4.66 -24.39 6.52
N VAL A 155 4.46 -23.11 6.78
CA VAL A 155 3.22 -22.53 7.32
C VAL A 155 2.66 -21.57 6.29
N GLU A 156 1.35 -21.41 6.28
CA GLU A 156 0.67 -20.39 5.48
C GLU A 156 0.06 -19.36 6.44
N GLU A 157 0.34 -18.09 6.16
CA GLU A 157 -0.22 -16.94 6.89
C GLU A 157 -1.17 -16.19 5.95
N SER A 158 -2.33 -15.76 6.46
CA SER A 158 -3.19 -14.83 5.73
C SER A 158 -2.50 -13.48 5.64
N VAL A 159 -2.53 -12.87 4.46
CA VAL A 159 -1.88 -11.58 4.18
C VAL A 159 -2.77 -10.68 3.35
N ILE A 160 -2.52 -9.38 3.48
CA ILE A 160 -2.98 -8.37 2.54
C ILE A 160 -1.86 -8.09 1.55
N ILE A 161 -2.22 -8.01 0.28
CA ILE A 161 -1.30 -7.80 -0.83
C ILE A 161 -1.72 -6.50 -1.50
N LYS A 162 -0.89 -5.46 -1.42
CA LYS A 162 -1.05 -4.22 -2.20
C LYS A 162 -0.19 -4.35 -3.46
N MET A 163 -0.79 -4.25 -4.64
CA MET A 163 -0.12 -4.42 -5.93
C MET A 163 -0.31 -3.20 -6.84
N THR A 164 0.67 -2.92 -7.69
CA THR A 164 0.58 -1.85 -8.70
C THR A 164 1.55 -2.06 -9.85
N ASP A 165 1.20 -1.52 -11.02
CA ASP A 165 2.10 -1.32 -12.17
C ASP A 165 2.29 0.19 -12.39
N PRO A 166 3.36 0.78 -11.84
CA PRO A 166 3.60 2.21 -12.00
C PRO A 166 3.82 2.64 -13.46
N GLN A 167 4.13 1.71 -14.37
CA GLN A 167 4.34 2.03 -15.79
C GLN A 167 3.03 2.29 -16.55
N ARG A 168 1.89 1.82 -16.03
CA ARG A 168 0.55 2.05 -16.64
C ARG A 168 -0.04 3.42 -16.36
N PHE A 169 0.46 4.11 -15.34
CA PHE A 169 0.05 5.49 -15.06
C PHE A 169 0.54 6.42 -16.20
N PRO A 170 -0.21 7.48 -16.53
CA PRO A 170 0.18 8.42 -17.56
C PRO A 170 1.53 9.07 -17.24
N ARG A 171 2.27 9.47 -18.27
CA ARG A 171 3.55 10.20 -18.08
C ARG A 171 3.33 11.65 -17.67
N GLU A 172 2.24 12.23 -18.13
CA GLU A 172 1.87 13.62 -17.88
C GLU A 172 0.66 13.65 -16.97
N ALA A 173 0.61 14.67 -16.11
CA ALA A 173 -0.47 14.80 -15.15
C ALA A 173 -1.80 14.99 -15.88
N SER A 174 -2.77 14.14 -15.57
CA SER A 174 -4.17 14.32 -15.93
C SER A 174 -4.97 14.56 -14.65
N HIS A 175 -6.05 15.34 -14.76
CA HIS A 175 -6.80 15.79 -13.58
C HIS A 175 -7.22 14.62 -12.68
N GLY A 176 -6.79 14.65 -11.42
CA GLY A 176 -7.13 13.63 -10.42
C GLY A 176 -6.40 12.29 -10.55
N MET A 177 -5.45 12.16 -11.48
CA MET A 177 -4.67 10.92 -11.67
C MET A 177 -3.20 11.13 -11.34
N PHE A 178 -2.60 10.07 -10.78
CA PHE A 178 -1.16 10.01 -10.58
C PHE A 178 -0.46 9.85 -11.92
N THR A 179 0.67 10.52 -12.09
CA THR A 179 1.66 10.17 -13.11
C THR A 179 2.43 8.91 -12.72
N CYS A 180 3.12 8.29 -13.68
CA CYS A 180 4.02 7.17 -13.40
C CYS A 180 5.12 7.53 -12.38
N TRP A 181 5.58 8.78 -12.36
CA TRP A 181 6.54 9.25 -11.38
C TRP A 181 5.91 9.40 -10.00
N GLU A 182 4.72 10.00 -9.91
CA GLU A 182 4.00 10.16 -8.64
C GLU A 182 3.62 8.80 -8.04
N ALA A 183 3.18 7.85 -8.88
CA ALA A 183 2.86 6.49 -8.43
C ALA A 183 4.11 5.81 -7.84
N ARG A 184 5.25 5.86 -8.54
CA ARG A 184 6.54 5.34 -8.03
C ARG A 184 6.95 5.99 -6.72
N LYS A 185 6.77 7.31 -6.61
CA LYS A 185 7.10 8.06 -5.41
C LYS A 185 6.20 7.65 -4.24
N ALA A 186 4.89 7.52 -4.46
CA ALA A 186 3.95 7.09 -3.44
C ALA A 186 4.28 5.69 -2.90
N VAL A 187 4.55 4.73 -3.80
CA VAL A 187 4.98 3.38 -3.39
C VAL A 187 6.29 3.42 -2.60
N PHE A 188 7.27 4.20 -3.06
CA PHE A 188 8.55 4.36 -2.37
C PHE A 188 8.36 4.92 -0.96
N GLN A 189 7.52 5.95 -0.81
CA GLN A 189 7.22 6.59 0.47
C GLN A 189 6.54 5.62 1.45
N GLU A 190 5.55 4.86 1.00
CA GLU A 190 4.89 3.87 1.88
C GLU A 190 5.88 2.76 2.31
N CYS A 191 6.74 2.31 1.38
CA CYS A 191 7.81 1.36 1.70
C CYS A 191 8.79 1.92 2.74
N GLU A 192 9.20 3.20 2.61
CA GLU A 192 10.05 3.86 3.61
C GLU A 192 9.33 3.94 4.96
N PHE A 193 8.03 4.25 4.97
CA PHE A 193 7.23 4.30 6.19
C PHE A 193 7.24 2.98 6.95
N TYR A 194 6.89 1.87 6.29
CA TYR A 194 6.91 0.57 6.93
C TYR A 194 8.31 0.14 7.38
N SER A 195 9.33 0.34 6.54
CA SER A 195 10.70 -0.14 6.79
C SER A 195 11.46 0.68 7.83
N LYS A 196 11.13 1.96 8.01
CA LYS A 196 11.89 2.91 8.86
C LYS A 196 11.07 3.43 10.03
N TYR A 197 9.93 4.08 9.75
CA TYR A 197 9.19 4.86 10.73
C TYR A 197 8.26 3.99 11.58
N LEU A 198 7.62 3.00 10.95
CA LEU A 198 6.67 2.10 11.60
C LEU A 198 7.32 0.81 12.12
N LYS A 199 8.61 0.58 11.82
CA LYS A 199 9.31 -0.69 12.11
C LYS A 199 9.12 -1.19 13.54
N LYS A 200 9.12 -0.30 14.54
CA LYS A 200 8.98 -0.64 15.96
C LYS A 200 7.53 -0.87 16.41
N LEU A 201 6.56 -0.58 15.55
CA LEU A 201 5.13 -0.60 15.83
C LEU A 201 4.42 -1.78 15.17
N GLN A 202 5.11 -2.45 14.24
CA GLN A 202 4.59 -3.57 13.48
C GLN A 202 4.20 -4.75 14.36
N GLY A 203 3.01 -5.30 14.13
CA GLY A 203 2.44 -6.43 14.86
C GLY A 203 1.77 -6.06 16.18
N GLU A 204 1.85 -4.81 16.65
CA GLU A 204 1.16 -4.34 17.86
C GLU A 204 0.18 -3.20 17.54
N ILE A 205 0.63 -2.19 16.79
CA ILE A 205 -0.18 -1.00 16.48
C ILE A 205 -0.58 -1.00 15.01
N VAL A 206 0.33 -1.44 14.14
CA VAL A 206 0.17 -1.46 12.69
C VAL A 206 0.48 -2.86 12.15
N PRO A 207 0.05 -3.21 10.93
CA PRO A 207 0.39 -4.49 10.31
C PRO A 207 1.89 -4.76 10.30
N ARG A 208 2.29 -6.02 10.47
CA ARG A 208 3.62 -6.46 10.03
C ARG A 208 3.75 -6.31 8.52
N SER A 209 4.90 -5.82 8.06
CA SER A 209 5.28 -5.75 6.67
C SER A 209 6.28 -6.86 6.37
N TYR A 210 5.98 -7.65 5.35
CA TYR A 210 6.89 -8.65 4.79
C TYR A 210 7.75 -8.06 3.66
N GLY A 211 7.72 -6.72 3.52
CA GLY A 211 8.50 -5.95 2.56
C GLY A 211 7.77 -5.65 1.26
N LEU A 212 8.43 -4.82 0.45
CA LEU A 212 8.04 -4.50 -0.91
C LEU A 212 8.82 -5.41 -1.87
N TRP A 213 8.14 -6.06 -2.81
CA TRP A 213 8.71 -7.00 -3.77
C TRP A 213 8.42 -6.50 -5.18
N GLY A 214 9.34 -6.72 -6.11
CA GLY A 214 9.21 -6.28 -7.50
C GLY A 214 9.58 -7.38 -8.48
N GLY A 215 8.93 -7.39 -9.64
CA GLY A 215 9.29 -8.27 -10.75
C GLY A 215 8.58 -7.85 -12.03
N ARG A 216 8.81 -8.60 -13.11
CA ARG A 216 8.04 -8.50 -14.34
C ARG A 216 7.19 -9.74 -14.50
N LEU A 217 5.89 -9.55 -14.68
CA LEU A 217 4.94 -10.64 -14.91
C LEU A 217 4.36 -10.53 -16.32
N LYS A 218 4.07 -11.67 -16.94
CA LYS A 218 3.49 -11.71 -18.28
C LYS A 218 1.97 -11.54 -18.19
N LEU A 219 1.43 -10.65 -19.03
CA LEU A 219 -0.01 -10.47 -19.22
C LEU A 219 -0.50 -11.41 -20.34
N GLY A 220 -1.55 -12.17 -20.07
CA GLY A 220 -2.08 -13.23 -20.93
C GLY A 220 -1.62 -14.62 -20.49
N ASP A 221 -2.09 -15.64 -21.21
CA ASP A 221 -1.73 -17.03 -20.96
C ASP A 221 -0.25 -17.28 -21.25
N GLU A 222 0.33 -18.30 -20.59
CA GLU A 222 1.75 -18.66 -20.73
C GLU A 222 2.16 -18.90 -22.19
N ASP A 223 1.22 -19.33 -23.05
CA ASP A 223 1.45 -19.75 -24.43
C ASP A 223 1.32 -18.64 -25.50
N GLU A 224 0.87 -17.43 -25.16
CA GLU A 224 0.74 -16.32 -26.12
C GLU A 224 1.94 -15.35 -26.08
N GLU A 225 2.18 -14.53 -27.11
CA GLU A 225 3.12 -13.39 -27.05
C GLU A 225 2.56 -12.28 -26.14
N GLY A 226 2.50 -12.57 -24.84
CA GLY A 226 1.97 -11.67 -23.82
C GLY A 226 2.87 -10.45 -23.56
N LEU A 227 2.25 -9.35 -23.14
CA LEU A 227 2.96 -8.13 -22.75
C LEU A 227 3.53 -8.27 -21.35
N TRP A 228 4.80 -7.91 -21.16
CA TRP A 228 5.40 -7.86 -19.83
C TRP A 228 4.94 -6.61 -19.07
N CYS A 229 4.45 -6.84 -17.86
CA CYS A 229 3.99 -5.86 -16.90
C CYS A 229 5.04 -5.69 -15.81
N GLU A 230 5.39 -4.46 -15.45
CA GLU A 230 6.14 -4.21 -14.21
C GLU A 230 5.19 -4.34 -13.03
N VAL A 231 5.60 -5.05 -11.97
CA VAL A 231 4.74 -5.31 -10.83
C VAL A 231 5.50 -5.02 -9.55
N TRP A 232 4.95 -4.14 -8.72
CA TRP A 232 5.38 -3.89 -7.36
C TRP A 232 4.32 -4.37 -6.39
N THR A 233 4.73 -5.11 -5.37
CA THR A 233 3.86 -5.82 -4.43
C THR A 233 4.32 -5.60 -3.00
N MET A 234 3.53 -4.88 -2.20
CA MET A 234 3.73 -4.81 -0.76
C MET A 234 2.91 -5.89 -0.07
N ILE A 235 3.55 -6.67 0.79
CA ILE A 235 2.91 -7.77 1.51
C ILE A 235 2.80 -7.38 2.98
N LEU A 236 1.58 -7.38 3.51
CA LEU A 236 1.24 -6.95 4.85
C LEU A 236 0.47 -8.05 5.60
N GLU A 237 0.57 -8.04 6.93
CA GLU A 237 -0.26 -8.86 7.82
C GLU A 237 -1.75 -8.60 7.58
N ASP A 238 -2.53 -9.68 7.54
CA ASP A 238 -3.99 -9.58 7.59
C ASP A 238 -4.43 -9.29 9.03
N CYS A 239 -4.83 -8.03 9.27
CA CYS A 239 -5.27 -7.57 10.57
C CYS A 239 -6.75 -7.85 10.88
N GLY A 240 -7.41 -8.71 10.09
CA GLY A 240 -8.78 -9.13 10.36
C GLY A 240 -9.85 -8.18 9.79
N PRO A 241 -11.11 -8.29 10.26
CA PRO A 241 -12.21 -7.52 9.71
C PRO A 241 -12.17 -6.03 10.11
N PRO A 242 -12.88 -5.16 9.36
CA PRO A 242 -13.11 -3.77 9.77
C PRO A 242 -13.81 -3.70 11.13
N VAL A 243 -13.47 -2.66 11.90
CA VAL A 243 -14.15 -2.38 13.17
C VAL A 243 -15.54 -1.83 12.92
N ASN A 244 -16.54 -2.35 13.64
CA ASN A 244 -17.87 -1.75 13.69
C ASN A 244 -17.96 -0.83 14.92
N VAL A 245 -17.85 0.48 14.68
CA VAL A 245 -17.80 1.50 15.73
C VAL A 245 -19.04 1.47 16.65
N ALA A 246 -20.22 1.20 16.08
CA ALA A 246 -21.48 1.14 16.83
C ALA A 246 -21.50 0.04 17.91
N THR A 247 -20.65 -0.97 17.76
CA THR A 247 -20.57 -2.11 18.69
C THR A 247 -19.45 -2.00 19.72
N LEU A 248 -18.63 -0.95 19.66
CA LEU A 248 -17.48 -0.79 20.56
C LEU A 248 -17.92 -0.39 21.97
N THR A 249 -17.38 -1.09 22.96
CA THR A 249 -17.40 -0.69 24.36
C THR A 249 -16.53 0.54 24.62
N ASP A 250 -16.75 1.24 25.73
CA ASP A 250 -15.92 2.41 26.10
C ASP A 250 -14.43 2.04 26.26
N ASP A 251 -14.13 0.83 26.74
CA ASP A 251 -12.76 0.34 26.88
C ASP A 251 -12.10 0.15 25.51
N GLU A 252 -12.82 -0.42 24.54
CA GLU A 252 -12.31 -0.59 23.17
C GLU A 252 -12.15 0.74 22.43
N ARG A 253 -13.09 1.69 22.61
CA ARG A 253 -12.95 3.07 22.11
C ARG A 253 -11.68 3.72 22.66
N ASN A 254 -11.43 3.55 23.96
CA ASN A 254 -10.21 4.05 24.61
C ASN A 254 -8.94 3.33 24.12
N GLU A 255 -9.03 2.05 23.74
CA GLU A 255 -7.91 1.31 23.15
C GLU A 255 -7.51 1.90 21.79
N ILE A 256 -8.47 2.20 20.92
CA ILE A 256 -8.22 2.85 19.62
C ILE A 256 -7.52 4.20 19.81
N VAL A 257 -8.03 5.06 20.70
CA VAL A 257 -7.37 6.33 21.02
C VAL A 257 -5.95 6.11 21.55
N THR A 258 -5.74 5.04 22.33
CA THR A 258 -4.41 4.67 22.84
C THR A 258 -3.46 4.25 21.72
N LEU A 259 -3.93 3.57 20.67
CA LEU A 259 -3.13 3.25 19.49
C LEU A 259 -2.61 4.50 18.80
N TYR A 260 -3.47 5.50 18.54
CA TYR A 260 -3.04 6.78 17.94
C TYR A 260 -2.03 7.50 18.84
N ARG A 261 -2.23 7.52 20.16
CA ARG A 261 -1.23 8.10 21.08
C ARG A 261 0.11 7.37 21.02
N LYS A 262 0.11 6.03 20.91
CA LYS A 262 1.36 5.25 20.76
C LYS A 262 2.04 5.56 19.42
N LEU A 263 1.27 5.72 18.34
CA LEU A 263 1.76 6.16 17.02
C LEU A 263 2.41 7.55 17.11
N HIS A 264 1.70 8.53 17.71
CA HIS A 264 2.17 9.91 17.91
C HIS A 264 3.45 10.01 18.73
N ARG A 265 3.62 9.16 19.76
CA ARG A 265 4.87 9.08 20.54
C ARG A 265 6.10 8.74 19.69
N HIS A 266 5.90 8.12 18.53
CA HIS A 266 6.96 7.83 17.56
C HIS A 266 7.17 8.94 16.52
N GLY A 267 6.45 10.07 16.65
CA GLY A 267 6.55 11.19 15.73
C GLY A 267 5.75 11.00 14.43
N VAL A 268 4.91 9.96 14.36
CA VAL A 268 4.11 9.65 13.19
C VAL A 268 2.71 10.23 13.37
N LEU A 269 2.23 10.97 12.37
CA LEU A 269 0.82 11.36 12.22
C LEU A 269 0.21 10.44 11.15
N HIS A 270 -0.99 9.90 11.38
CA HIS A 270 -1.65 9.02 10.41
C HIS A 270 -2.15 9.78 9.18
N GLY A 271 -2.69 10.98 9.38
CA GLY A 271 -3.20 11.89 8.35
C GLY A 271 -4.62 11.59 7.86
N ASP A 272 -5.18 10.42 8.18
CA ASP A 272 -6.54 10.00 7.81
C ASP A 272 -7.12 9.02 8.84
N PRO A 273 -7.51 9.50 10.03
CA PRO A 273 -7.91 8.66 11.16
C PRO A 273 -9.35 8.11 11.07
N ASP A 274 -9.79 7.73 9.87
CA ASP A 274 -11.14 7.23 9.60
C ASP A 274 -11.34 5.77 10.10
N PRO A 275 -12.53 5.40 10.62
CA PRO A 275 -12.85 4.03 11.03
C PRO A 275 -12.59 2.94 10.00
N ARG A 276 -12.63 3.25 8.70
CA ARG A 276 -12.29 2.32 7.61
C ARG A 276 -10.84 1.79 7.71
N HIS A 277 -9.99 2.48 8.48
CA HIS A 277 -8.60 2.12 8.75
C HIS A 277 -8.38 1.39 10.08
N TRP A 278 -9.44 1.04 10.81
CA TRP A 278 -9.33 0.26 12.03
C TRP A 278 -9.69 -1.19 11.74
N ARG A 279 -8.89 -2.10 12.29
CA ARG A 279 -9.05 -3.54 12.12
C ARG A 279 -9.06 -4.24 13.47
N LEU A 280 -9.95 -5.22 13.62
CA LEU A 280 -9.99 -6.09 14.80
C LEU A 280 -9.09 -7.30 14.55
N HIS A 281 -7.96 -7.34 15.24
CA HIS A 281 -6.94 -8.35 14.99
C HIS A 281 -7.42 -9.75 15.44
N PRO A 282 -7.15 -10.83 14.67
CA PRO A 282 -7.57 -12.19 15.04
C PRO A 282 -7.02 -12.69 16.37
N GLU A 283 -5.84 -12.22 16.77
CA GLU A 283 -5.22 -12.52 18.08
C GLU A 283 -5.69 -11.59 19.21
N GLY A 284 -6.63 -10.68 18.93
CA GLY A 284 -7.16 -9.68 19.85
C GLY A 284 -6.54 -8.28 19.72
N GLY A 285 -7.31 -7.29 20.17
CA GLY A 285 -6.99 -5.86 20.08
C GLY A 285 -7.14 -5.30 18.67
N PHE A 286 -6.72 -4.05 18.49
CA PHE A 286 -6.91 -3.32 17.23
C PHE A 286 -5.59 -3.08 16.48
N ARG A 287 -5.68 -2.86 15.17
CA ARG A 287 -4.57 -2.38 14.33
C ARG A 287 -5.04 -1.22 13.46
N LEU A 288 -4.15 -0.25 13.27
CA LEU A 288 -4.31 0.86 12.33
C LEU A 288 -3.69 0.45 10.99
N ILE A 289 -4.39 0.68 9.88
CA ILE A 289 -3.92 0.36 8.52
C ILE A 289 -3.93 1.60 7.63
N ASP A 290 -3.36 1.49 6.44
CA ASP A 290 -3.39 2.51 5.38
C ASP A 290 -2.66 3.83 5.71
N PHE A 291 -1.34 3.79 5.65
CA PHE A 291 -0.44 4.90 5.97
C PHE A 291 -0.07 5.76 4.76
N ASP A 292 -0.86 5.74 3.68
CA ASP A 292 -0.60 6.49 2.45
C ASP A 292 -0.59 8.01 2.66
N SER A 293 -1.32 8.49 3.69
CA SER A 293 -1.36 9.91 4.09
C SER A 293 -0.47 10.23 5.29
N ALA A 294 0.32 9.26 5.76
CA ALA A 294 1.08 9.41 6.99
C ALA A 294 2.26 10.36 6.81
N THR A 295 2.58 11.11 7.87
CA THR A 295 3.69 12.05 7.87
C THR A 295 4.54 11.92 9.13
N MET A 296 5.85 12.14 8.96
CA MET A 296 6.77 12.25 10.08
C MET A 296 6.84 13.69 10.51
N LEU A 297 6.42 13.96 11.74
CA LEU A 297 6.42 15.30 12.30
C LEU A 297 7.73 15.57 13.07
N PRO A 298 8.38 16.73 12.83
CA PRO A 298 9.51 17.15 13.65
C PRO A 298 9.03 17.45 15.08
N ARG A 299 9.92 17.34 16.07
CA ARG A 299 9.58 17.71 17.45
C ARG A 299 9.25 19.21 17.53
N GLY A 300 8.19 19.56 18.25
CA GLY A 300 7.84 20.95 18.54
C GLY A 300 6.34 21.16 18.70
N ARG A 301 5.97 22.39 19.09
CA ARG A 301 4.58 22.76 19.41
C ARG A 301 3.61 22.48 18.25
N LYS A 302 3.99 22.80 17.02
CA LYS A 302 3.15 22.57 15.83
C LYS A 302 2.81 21.09 15.64
N ALA A 303 3.79 20.21 15.87
CA ALA A 303 3.58 18.77 15.77
C ALA A 303 2.66 18.26 16.87
N THR A 304 2.84 18.75 18.10
CA THR A 304 1.94 18.43 19.22
C THR A 304 0.49 18.82 18.91
N MET A 305 0.27 20.02 18.35
CA MET A 305 -1.07 20.46 17.98
C MET A 305 -1.68 19.56 16.89
N ALA A 306 -0.94 19.25 15.82
CA ALA A 306 -1.45 18.36 14.76
C ALA A 306 -1.82 16.96 15.29
N MET A 307 -1.03 16.43 16.24
CA MET A 307 -1.33 15.16 16.91
C MET A 307 -2.58 15.26 17.80
N GLU A 308 -2.76 16.37 18.52
CA GLU A 308 -3.96 16.63 19.33
C GLU A 308 -5.21 16.73 18.45
N ASP A 309 -5.13 17.43 17.32
CA ASP A 309 -6.20 17.56 16.33
C ASP A 309 -6.57 16.17 15.77
N GLU A 310 -5.59 15.32 15.43
CA GLU A 310 -5.85 13.93 14.98
C GLU A 310 -6.55 13.10 16.07
N ILE A 311 -6.19 13.26 17.35
CA ILE A 311 -6.89 12.58 18.45
C ILE A 311 -8.34 13.08 18.57
N GLU A 312 -8.61 14.35 18.34
CA GLU A 312 -9.97 14.89 18.34
C GLU A 312 -10.80 14.30 17.21
N LEU A 313 -10.25 14.19 15.99
CA LEU A 313 -10.90 13.52 14.86
C LEU A 313 -11.23 12.06 15.19
N VAL A 314 -10.29 11.30 15.76
CA VAL A 314 -10.52 9.92 16.19
C VAL A 314 -11.70 9.84 17.16
N LYS A 315 -11.74 10.72 18.17
CA LYS A 315 -12.81 10.73 19.16
C LYS A 315 -14.16 11.07 18.54
N ASN A 316 -14.20 12.00 17.59
CA ASN A 316 -15.44 12.36 16.89
C ASN A 316 -15.99 11.15 16.14
N HIS A 317 -15.14 10.42 15.41
CA HIS A 317 -15.53 9.17 14.75
C HIS A 317 -16.00 8.08 15.72
N LEU A 318 -15.49 8.04 16.96
CA LEU A 318 -15.93 7.08 17.98
C LEU A 318 -17.23 7.48 18.69
N ILE A 319 -17.68 8.73 18.52
CA ILE A 319 -18.90 9.27 19.13
C ILE A 319 -20.09 9.20 18.18
N GLU A 320 -19.91 8.95 16.87
CA GLU A 320 -21.02 8.82 15.92
C GLU A 320 -22.01 7.73 16.39
N GLU A 321 -22.97 8.20 17.21
CA GLU A 321 -24.19 7.56 17.61
C GLU A 321 -25.08 7.47 16.36
N ASP A 322 -26.00 6.53 16.40
CA ASP A 322 -27.04 6.27 15.41
C ASP A 322 -27.92 7.49 15.08
N ASP A 323 -27.36 8.58 14.54
CA ASP A 323 -28.11 9.64 13.87
C ASP A 323 -28.52 9.13 12.49
N VAL A 324 -29.53 8.28 12.52
CA VAL A 324 -30.69 8.30 11.64
C VAL A 324 -30.38 8.88 10.25
N TRP A 325 -29.90 8.04 9.34
CA TRP A 325 -30.17 8.26 7.93
C TRP A 325 -31.68 8.07 7.73
N TYR A 326 -32.41 9.19 7.65
CA TYR A 326 -33.80 9.18 7.23
C TYR A 326 -33.91 8.51 5.85
N ILE A 327 -34.95 7.68 5.74
CA ILE A 327 -35.43 6.94 4.57
C ILE A 327 -35.49 7.80 3.32
#